data_AF-A0AAW4UH97-F1
#
_entry.id   AF-A0AAW4UH97-F1
#
_cell.length_a   1.000
_cell.length_b   1.000
_cell.length_c   1.000
_cell.angle_alpha   90.00
_cell.angle_beta   90.00
_cell.angle_gamma   90.00
#
_symmetry.space_group_name_H-M   'P 1'
#
loop_
_entity.id
_entity.type
_entity.pdbx_description
1 polymer ?
#
loop_
_entity_poly.entity_id
_entity_poly.type
_entity_poly.pdbx_seq_one_letter_code
_entity_poly.pdbx_strand_id
1 'polypeptide(L)' 'MKEQLKGIALILFGILLCCAEEGLNSIILHSFSDVPFSLLGLLIGCVGIFFVFRSTRDK' A
#
# COMPACT_ATOMS: atom_id res chain seq x y z
N MET A 1 21.37 -6.81 4.06
CA MET A 1 20.14 -7.40 3.46
C MET A 1 18.84 -6.71 3.90
N LYS A 2 18.73 -6.12 5.10
CA LYS A 2 17.48 -5.49 5.57
C LYS A 2 16.98 -4.34 4.68
N GLU A 3 17.90 -3.55 4.11
CA GLU A 3 17.54 -2.44 3.22
C GLU A 3 17.04 -2.88 1.85
N GLN A 4 17.65 -3.94 1.29
CA GLN A 4 17.18 -4.58 0.06
C GLN A 4 15.74 -5.08 0.20
N LEU A 5 15.41 -5.67 1.36
CA LEU A 5 14.06 -6.17 1.64
C LEU A 5 13.01 -5.05 1.70
N LYS A 6 13.38 -3.86 2.18
CA LYS A 6 12.50 -2.67 2.15
C LYS A 6 12.22 -2.22 0.72
N GLY A 7 13.26 -2.20 -0.12
CA GLY A 7 13.13 -1.88 -1.54
C GLY A 7 12.20 -2.85 -2.25
N ILE A 8 12.38 -4.16 -2.02
CA ILE A 8 11.53 -5.21 -2.59
C ILE A 8 10.08 -5.07 -2.09
N ALA A 9 9.86 -4.80 -0.81
CA ALA A 9 8.51 -4.59 -0.26
C ALA A 9 7.80 -3.38 -0.90
N LEU A 10 8.53 -2.29 -1.13
CA LEU A 10 7.99 -1.09 -1.78
C LEU A 10 7.64 -1.37 -3.25
N ILE A 11 8.50 -2.08 -3.98
CA ILE A 11 8.26 -2.46 -5.38
C ILE A 11 7.04 -3.37 -5.47
N LEU A 12 6.94 -4.38 -4.60
CA LEU A 12 5.81 -5.31 -4.58
C LEU A 12 4.49 -4.58 -4.29
N PHE A 13 4.50 -3.65 -3.32
CA PHE A 13 3.34 -2.82 -3.02
C PHE A 13 2.94 -1.92 -4.19
N GLY A 14 3.91 -1.33 -4.90
CA GLY A 14 3.65 -0.53 -6.10
C GLY A 14 3.03 -1.34 -7.25
N ILE A 15 3.47 -2.58 -7.46
CA ILE A 15 2.88 -3.48 -8.48
C ILE A 15 1.44 -3.85 -8.09
N LEU A 16 1.18 -4.16 -6.81
CA LEU A 16 -0.16 -4.45 -6.31
C LEU A 16 -1.11 -3.25 -6.47
N LEU A 17 -0.61 -2.03 -6.24
CA LEU A 17 -1.34 -0.78 -6.50
C LEU A 17 -1.69 -0.61 -7.97
N CYS A 18 -0.76 -0.92 -8.88
CA CYS A 18 -0.97 -0.85 -10.32
C CYS A 18 -2.05 -1.85 -10.78
N CYS A 19 -2.02 -3.10 -10.28
CA CYS A 19 -3.09 -4.07 -10.52
C CYS A 19 -4.45 -3.61 -9.98
N ALA A 20 -4.45 -2.79 -8.92
CA ALA A 20 -5.66 -2.26 -8.31
C ALA A 20 -6.13 -0.94 -8.94
N GLU A 21 -5.45 -0.41 -9.97
CA GLU A 21 -5.68 0.90 -10.57
C GLU A 21 -7.14 1.11 -10.98
N GLU A 22 -7.75 0.14 -11.65
CA GLU A 22 -9.14 0.25 -12.15
C GLU A 22 -10.13 0.44 -10.98
N GLY A 23 -9.93 -0.31 -9.89
CA GLY A 23 -10.73 -0.21 -8.68
C GLY A 23 -10.43 1.08 -7.90
N LEU A 24 -9.16 1.46 -7.77
CA LEU A 24 -8.75 2.65 -7.05
C LEU A 24 -9.18 3.94 -7.76
N ASN A 25 -9.07 4.00 -9.08
CA ASN A 25 -9.45 5.15 -9.88
C ASN A 25 -10.97 5.41 -9.78
N SER A 26 -11.78 4.35 -9.80
CA SER A 26 -13.22 4.43 -9.57
C SER A 26 -13.56 4.96 -8.16
N ILE A 27 -12.84 4.50 -7.13
CA ILE A 27 -13.03 4.94 -5.74
C ILE A 27 -12.63 6.42 -5.55
N ILE A 28 -11.51 6.84 -6.15
CA ILE A 28 -10.99 8.21 -6.06
C ILE A 28 -11.91 9.20 -6.81
N LEU A 29 -12.44 8.82 -7.97
CA LEU A 29 -13.22 9.72 -8.84
C LEU A 29 -14.74 9.68 -8.62
N HIS A 30 -15.32 8.56 -8.18
CA HIS A 30 -16.77 8.32 -8.27
C HIS A 30 -17.51 8.10 -6.93
N SER A 31 -16.93 8.56 -5.82
CA SER A 31 -17.51 8.65 -4.46
C SER A 31 -17.27 7.50 -3.49
N PHE A 32 -16.90 7.90 -2.27
CA PHE A 32 -16.83 7.15 -1.02
C PHE A 32 -18.22 6.82 -0.46
N SER A 33 -19.16 6.33 -1.28
CA SER A 33 -20.55 6.11 -0.82
C SER A 33 -20.69 4.95 0.17
N ASP A 34 -19.80 3.96 0.08
CA ASP A 34 -19.64 2.87 1.04
C ASP A 34 -18.16 2.56 1.09
N VAL A 35 -17.55 2.51 2.28
CA VAL A 35 -16.09 2.36 2.45
C VAL A 35 -15.65 1.07 1.72
N PRO A 36 -15.06 1.18 0.52
CA PRO A 36 -14.84 0.01 -0.30
C PRO A 36 -13.72 -0.80 0.32
N PHE A 37 -13.86 -2.13 0.33
CA PHE A 37 -12.86 -3.04 0.89
C PHE A 37 -11.44 -2.77 0.35
N SER A 38 -11.34 -2.28 -0.89
CA SER A 38 -10.10 -1.83 -1.52
C SER A 38 -9.40 -0.68 -0.77
N LEU A 39 -10.15 0.26 -0.17
CA LEU A 39 -9.60 1.34 0.65
C LEU A 39 -9.02 0.81 1.97
N LEU A 40 -9.68 -0.15 2.60
CA LEU A 40 -9.17 -0.84 3.79
C LEU A 40 -7.86 -1.58 3.48
N GLY A 41 -7.82 -2.31 2.36
CA GLY A 41 -6.61 -2.98 1.89
C GLY A 41 -5.46 -2.02 1.61
N LEU A 42 -5.75 -0.88 0.96
CA LEU A 42 -4.78 0.19 0.72
C LEU A 42 -4.21 0.74 2.03
N LEU A 43 -5.06 1.02 3.01
CA LEU A 43 -4.68 1.61 4.30
C LEU A 43 -3.81 0.64 5.11
N ILE A 44 -4.21 -0.64 5.16
CA ILE A 44 -3.43 -1.71 5.80
C ILE A 44 -2.07 -1.89 5.11
N GLY A 45 -2.04 -1.86 3.78
CA GLY A 45 -0.80 -1.94 3.01
C GLY A 45 0.16 -0.78 3.30
N CYS A 46 -0.35 0.46 3.33
CA CYS A 46 0.43 1.64 3.71
C CYS A 46 0.99 1.54 5.14
N VAL A 47 0.19 1.08 6.11
CA VAL A 47 0.65 0.87 7.50
C VAL A 47 1.73 -0.22 7.57
N GLY A 48 1.57 -1.31 6.81
CA GLY A 48 2.57 -2.38 6.72
C GLY A 48 3.91 -1.88 6.17
N ILE A 49 3.89 -1.11 5.08
CA ILE A 49 5.09 -0.48 4.51
C ILE A 49 5.71 0.51 5.51
N PHE A 50 4.90 1.33 6.18
CA PHE A 50 5.38 2.25 7.21
C PHE A 50 6.08 1.51 8.36
N PHE A 51 5.53 0.39 8.81
CA PHE A 51 6.13 -0.43 9.87
C PHE A 51 7.45 -1.07 9.41
N VAL A 52 7.52 -1.59 8.18
CA VAL A 52 8.75 -2.11 7.58
C VAL A 52 9.85 -1.03 7.52
N PHE A 53 9.47 0.21 7.18
CA PHE A 53 10.39 1.34 7.17
C PHE A 53 10.76 1.85 8.56
N ARG A 54 9.86 1.76 9.55
CA ARG A 54 10.11 2.21 10.91
C ARG A 54 10.96 1.21 11.70
N SER A 55 10.70 -0.08 11.53
CA SER A 55 11.44 -1.17 12.20
C SER A 55 12.90 -1.28 11.75
N THR A 56 13.29 -0.60 10.67
CA THR A 56 14.70 -0.51 10.24
C THR A 56 15.44 0.70 10.81
N ARG A 57 14.73 1.69 11.38
CA ARG A 57 15.31 2.92 11.95
C ARG A 57 15.68 2.76 13.42
N ASP A 58 15.23 1.68 14.05
CA ASP A 58 15.50 1.33 15.44
C ASP A 58 16.91 0.73 15.63
N LYS A 59 17.91 1.24 14.90
CA LYS A 59 19.27 0.72 14.98
C LYS A 59 20.30 1.83 14.85
#